data_AF-A0A7W5AGY5-F1
#
_entry.id   AF-A0A7W5AGY5-F1
#
_cell.length_a   1.000
_cell.length_b   1.000
_cell.length_c   1.000
_cell.angle_alpha   90.00
_cell.angle_beta   90.00
_cell.angle_gamma   90.00
#
_symmetry.space_group_name_H-M   'P 1'
#
loop_
_entity.id
_entity.type
_entity.pdbx_description
1 polymer ?
#
loop_
_entity_poly.entity_id
_entity_poly.type
_entity_poly.pdbx_seq_one_letter_code
_entity_poly.pdbx_strand_id
1 'polypeptide(L)'
;MRRRALLGTAAAAVALATSDAAGPAAAAARKDRVPIRYLGMFRQEDPAAIAASVKNLYGATPASVMWFDSWASGRAFPLDEARMLWRRGIMPHYTWEPWNTALGPNDPGQIHLTDVIDGTWDRYIRARAEEFAAVRLPILVRWGHEFNGSWYPWGIANNNADPVAVRAGVPACP
;
A
#
# COMPACT_ATOMS: atom_id res chain seq x y z
N MET A 1 51.92 -8.46 36.45
CA MET A 1 50.96 -9.56 36.17
C MET A 1 50.42 -10.05 37.51
N ARG A 2 49.13 -10.21 37.84
CA ARG A 2 47.83 -10.14 37.15
C ARG A 2 46.77 -9.84 38.24
N ARG A 3 45.90 -8.87 37.94
CA ARG A 3 44.43 -8.81 38.16
C ARG A 3 43.86 -9.02 39.58
N ARG A 4 43.47 -7.88 40.19
CA ARG A 4 42.42 -7.77 41.22
C ARG A 4 41.07 -8.16 40.62
N ALA A 5 40.33 -9.03 41.31
CA ALA A 5 38.93 -9.32 41.01
C ALA A 5 38.04 -8.18 41.55
N LEU A 6 37.27 -7.56 40.67
CA LEU A 6 36.19 -6.64 41.04
C LEU A 6 34.90 -7.46 41.11
N LEU A 7 34.33 -7.59 42.31
CA LEU A 7 32.94 -8.00 42.48
C LEU A 7 32.05 -6.87 41.95
N GLY A 8 31.38 -7.10 40.83
CA GLY A 8 30.30 -6.23 40.35
C GLY A 8 28.97 -6.69 40.94
N THR A 9 28.40 -5.89 41.84
CA THR A 9 27.01 -6.02 42.29
C THR A 9 26.07 -5.70 41.13
N ALA A 10 25.25 -6.66 40.72
CA ALA A 10 24.16 -6.45 39.78
C ALA A 10 22.97 -5.79 40.52
N ALA A 11 22.66 -4.54 40.19
CA ALA A 11 21.42 -3.90 40.60
C ALA A 11 20.32 -4.31 39.60
N ALA A 12 19.36 -5.12 40.05
CA ALA A 12 18.15 -5.43 39.27
C ALA A 12 17.18 -4.24 39.37
N ALA A 13 17.02 -3.49 38.28
CA ALA A 13 15.98 -2.48 38.16
C ALA A 13 14.64 -3.17 37.86
N VAL A 14 13.70 -3.13 38.81
CA VAL A 14 12.31 -3.53 38.58
C VAL A 14 11.62 -2.40 37.82
N ALA A 15 11.34 -2.61 36.54
CA ALA A 15 10.48 -1.73 35.76
C ALA A 15 9.02 -2.05 36.11
N LEU A 16 8.34 -1.13 36.80
CA LEU A 16 6.89 -1.16 36.97
C LEU A 16 6.25 -0.84 35.61
N ALA A 17 5.70 -1.85 34.95
CA ALA A 17 4.85 -1.67 33.78
C ALA A 17 3.52 -1.04 34.23
N THR A 18 3.32 0.25 33.96
CA THR A 18 1.99 0.86 34.04
C THR A 18 1.18 0.39 32.84
N SER A 19 0.29 -0.59 33.05
CA SER A 19 -0.71 -0.97 32.06
C SER A 19 -1.70 0.18 31.91
N ASP A 20 -1.66 0.86 30.77
CA ASP A 20 -2.67 1.84 30.39
C ASP A 20 -3.93 1.08 29.93
N ALA A 21 -4.71 0.63 30.92
CA ALA A 21 -6.00 0.01 30.68
C ALA A 21 -6.97 1.12 30.26
N ALA A 22 -7.10 1.35 28.94
CA ALA A 22 -8.14 2.18 28.38
C ALA A 22 -9.52 1.67 28.86
N GLY A 23 -10.11 2.39 29.82
CA GLY A 23 -11.34 2.00 30.49
C GLY A 23 -12.57 2.02 29.57
N PRO A 24 -13.69 1.41 30.02
CA PRO A 24 -14.94 1.28 29.25
C PRO A 24 -15.56 2.61 28.77
N ALA A 25 -15.16 3.75 29.34
CA ALA A 25 -15.57 5.08 28.90
C ALA A 25 -15.14 5.41 27.45
N ALA A 26 -13.97 4.94 27.01
CA ALA A 26 -13.50 5.13 25.63
C ALA A 26 -14.28 4.28 24.61
N ALA A 27 -14.90 3.19 25.04
CA ALA A 27 -15.77 2.36 24.21
C ALA A 27 -17.19 2.93 24.10
N ALA A 28 -17.71 3.56 25.16
CA ALA A 28 -19.03 4.20 25.16
C ALA A 28 -19.09 5.44 24.24
N ALA A 29 -18.03 6.25 24.19
CA ALA A 29 -17.94 7.44 23.34
C ALA A 29 -17.95 7.14 21.82
N ARG A 30 -17.79 5.88 21.40
CA ARG A 30 -17.82 5.48 19.98
C ARG A 30 -19.23 5.24 19.43
N LYS A 31 -20.24 5.04 20.28
CA LYS A 31 -21.58 4.61 19.82
C LYS A 31 -22.42 5.74 19.20
N ASP A 32 -22.13 6.99 19.53
CA ASP A 32 -22.92 8.15 19.08
C ASP A 32 -22.24 8.99 17.98
N ARG A 33 -21.08 8.55 17.48
CA ARG A 33 -20.40 9.24 16.39
C ARG A 33 -21.04 8.83 15.07
N VAL A 34 -21.69 9.76 14.37
CA VAL A 34 -22.09 9.56 12.97
C VAL A 34 -20.84 9.10 12.20
N PRO A 35 -20.87 7.93 11.53
CA PRO A 35 -19.70 7.43 10.85
C PRO A 35 -19.29 8.42 9.76
N ILE A 36 -18.03 8.85 9.80
CA ILE A 36 -17.44 9.67 8.72
C ILE A 36 -17.39 8.79 7.48
N ARG A 37 -17.97 9.28 6.38
CA ARG A 37 -17.95 8.61 5.07
C ARG A 37 -17.02 9.38 4.15
N TYR A 38 -16.07 8.69 3.55
CA TYR A 38 -15.14 9.25 2.58
C TYR A 38 -15.59 8.88 1.17
N LEU A 39 -15.75 9.89 0.30
CA LEU A 39 -16.03 9.69 -1.12
C LEU A 39 -14.72 9.49 -1.89
N GLY A 40 -14.49 8.32 -2.46
CA GLY A 40 -13.41 8.08 -3.41
C GLY A 40 -13.90 8.16 -4.85
N MET A 41 -13.02 8.52 -5.80
CA MET A 41 -13.33 8.46 -7.23
C MET A 41 -12.22 7.81 -8.04
N PHE A 42 -12.61 6.97 -9.00
CA PHE A 42 -11.77 6.57 -10.14
C PHE A 42 -12.49 6.96 -11.44
N ARG A 43 -11.73 7.47 -12.41
CA ARG A 43 -12.12 7.56 -13.82
C ARG A 43 -10.90 7.19 -14.66
N GLN A 44 -11.11 6.78 -15.90
CA GLN A 44 -10.03 6.40 -16.82
C GLN A 44 -9.37 7.65 -17.44
N GLU A 45 -8.79 8.48 -16.57
CA GLU A 45 -8.15 9.77 -16.85
C GLU A 45 -6.89 9.89 -15.97
N ASP A 46 -6.07 10.92 -16.18
CA ASP A 46 -4.99 11.23 -15.25
C ASP A 46 -5.54 11.72 -13.90
N PRO A 47 -4.83 11.47 -12.78
CA PRO A 47 -5.34 11.81 -11.44
C PRO A 47 -5.71 13.27 -11.24
N ALA A 48 -5.05 14.21 -11.94
CA ALA A 48 -5.39 15.62 -11.83
C ALA A 48 -6.71 15.95 -12.53
N ALA A 49 -6.96 15.37 -13.72
CA ALA A 49 -8.23 15.47 -14.42
C ALA A 49 -9.39 14.82 -13.64
N ILE A 50 -9.16 13.68 -12.98
CA ILE A 50 -10.20 13.05 -12.13
C ILE A 50 -10.65 14.03 -11.04
N ALA A 51 -9.71 14.65 -10.31
CA ALA A 51 -10.04 15.60 -9.25
C ALA A 51 -10.85 16.81 -9.78
N ALA A 52 -10.46 17.36 -10.93
CA ALA A 52 -11.15 18.48 -11.55
C ALA A 52 -12.56 18.09 -12.02
N SER A 53 -12.70 16.95 -12.68
CA SER A 53 -13.98 16.48 -13.22
C SER A 53 -15.01 16.21 -12.12
N VAL A 54 -14.60 15.61 -11.00
CA VAL A 54 -15.50 15.37 -9.86
C VAL A 54 -16.03 16.68 -9.30
N LYS A 55 -15.16 17.66 -9.15
CA LYS A 55 -15.56 18.98 -8.65
C LYS A 55 -16.55 19.66 -9.59
N ASN A 56 -16.30 19.58 -10.89
CA ASN A 56 -17.13 20.22 -11.91
C ASN A 56 -18.51 19.55 -12.07
N LEU A 57 -18.55 18.22 -12.07
CA LEU A 57 -19.78 17.45 -12.33
C LEU A 57 -20.68 17.32 -11.09
N TYR A 58 -20.06 17.19 -9.90
CA TYR A 58 -20.79 16.81 -8.68
C TYR A 58 -20.68 17.86 -7.56
N GLY A 59 -19.93 18.95 -7.77
CA GLY A 59 -19.73 20.01 -6.76
C GLY A 59 -18.90 19.59 -5.54
N ALA A 60 -18.50 18.32 -5.45
CA ALA A 60 -17.81 17.72 -4.31
C ALA A 60 -16.29 17.63 -4.52
N THR A 61 -15.54 17.71 -3.43
CA THR A 61 -14.11 17.33 -3.42
C THR A 61 -14.03 15.90 -2.90
N PRO A 62 -13.52 14.93 -3.69
CA PRO A 62 -13.39 13.56 -3.22
C PRO A 62 -12.32 13.48 -2.12
N ALA A 63 -12.52 12.59 -1.16
CA ALA A 63 -11.52 12.28 -0.13
C ALA A 63 -10.32 11.51 -0.70
N SER A 64 -10.51 10.75 -1.79
CA SER A 64 -9.41 10.09 -2.50
C SER A 64 -9.64 10.08 -4.01
N VAL A 65 -8.57 10.21 -4.78
CA VAL A 65 -8.58 9.96 -6.22
C VAL A 65 -7.74 8.72 -6.49
N MET A 66 -8.36 7.74 -7.12
CA MET A 66 -7.76 6.47 -7.47
C MET A 66 -7.39 6.43 -8.96
N TRP A 67 -6.27 5.81 -9.28
CA TRP A 67 -5.88 5.45 -10.66
C TRP A 67 -5.12 4.12 -10.68
N PHE A 68 -4.95 3.56 -11.87
CA PHE A 68 -4.35 2.25 -12.11
C PHE A 68 -3.09 2.38 -12.96
N ASP A 69 -2.10 1.55 -12.66
CA ASP A 69 -0.90 1.42 -13.46
C ASP A 69 -0.38 -0.01 -13.43
N SER A 70 -0.19 -0.55 -14.62
CA SER A 70 0.44 -1.84 -14.88
C SER A 70 1.95 -1.70 -14.82
N TRP A 71 2.64 -2.70 -14.27
CA TRP A 71 4.11 -2.72 -14.20
C TRP A 71 4.75 -2.66 -15.59
N ALA A 72 4.10 -3.28 -16.59
CA ALA A 72 4.56 -3.28 -17.97
C ALA A 72 4.39 -1.91 -18.68
N SER A 73 3.68 -0.95 -18.08
CA SER A 73 3.54 0.38 -18.68
C SER A 73 4.87 1.13 -18.77
N GLY A 74 5.83 0.80 -17.89
CA GLY A 74 7.12 1.48 -17.79
C GLY A 74 7.01 2.95 -17.37
N ARG A 75 5.82 3.45 -17.04
CA ARG A 75 5.61 4.84 -16.66
C ARG A 75 6.17 5.09 -15.26
N ALA A 76 6.83 6.25 -15.11
CA ALA A 76 7.23 6.73 -13.79
C ALA A 76 6.01 7.01 -12.92
N PHE A 77 6.14 6.88 -11.60
CA PHE A 77 5.09 7.30 -10.68
C PHE A 77 4.80 8.81 -10.82
N PRO A 78 3.53 9.25 -10.96
CA PRO A 78 3.15 10.66 -11.16
C PRO A 78 3.29 11.46 -9.85
N LEU A 79 4.53 11.79 -9.50
CA LEU A 79 4.91 12.37 -8.21
C LEU A 79 4.32 13.77 -8.00
N ASP A 80 4.30 14.60 -9.03
CA ASP A 80 3.78 15.97 -8.92
C ASP A 80 2.25 15.98 -8.78
N GLU A 81 1.55 15.08 -9.46
CA GLU A 81 0.11 14.88 -9.34
C GLU A 81 -0.24 14.35 -7.95
N ALA A 82 0.52 13.37 -7.42
CA ALA A 82 0.31 12.86 -6.07
C ALA A 82 0.46 13.98 -5.02
N ARG A 83 1.50 14.81 -5.13
CA ARG A 83 1.68 15.97 -4.24
C ARG A 83 0.57 17.03 -4.44
N MET A 84 0.12 17.24 -5.68
CA MET A 84 -0.98 18.16 -5.98
C MET A 84 -2.29 17.71 -5.33
N LEU A 85 -2.64 16.42 -5.43
CA LEU A 85 -3.83 15.86 -4.79
C LEU A 85 -3.77 16.06 -3.27
N TRP A 86 -2.64 15.71 -2.65
CA TRP A 86 -2.47 15.87 -1.21
C TRP A 86 -2.63 17.33 -0.75
N ARG A 87 -2.03 18.28 -1.47
CA ARG A 87 -2.18 19.73 -1.18
C ARG A 87 -3.64 20.21 -1.27
N ARG A 88 -4.50 19.51 -2.00
CA ARG A 88 -5.94 19.77 -2.11
C ARG A 88 -6.79 19.02 -1.08
N GLY A 89 -6.17 18.30 -0.14
CA GLY A 89 -6.85 17.47 0.84
C GLY A 89 -7.42 16.17 0.26
N ILE A 90 -6.87 15.71 -0.88
CA ILE A 90 -7.30 14.50 -1.57
C ILE A 90 -6.22 13.43 -1.40
N MET A 91 -6.56 12.27 -0.85
CA MET A 91 -5.65 11.13 -0.72
C MET A 91 -5.28 10.56 -2.10
N PRO A 92 -4.00 10.53 -2.49
CA PRO A 92 -3.56 9.83 -3.68
C PRO A 92 -3.72 8.31 -3.47
N HIS A 93 -4.53 7.66 -4.30
CA HIS A 93 -4.81 6.22 -4.21
C HIS A 93 -4.30 5.50 -5.47
N TYR A 94 -3.15 4.88 -5.35
CA TYR A 94 -2.45 4.26 -6.45
C TYR A 94 -2.70 2.75 -6.49
N THR A 95 -3.38 2.27 -7.54
CA THR A 95 -3.54 0.82 -7.78
C THR A 95 -2.37 0.34 -8.63
N TRP A 96 -1.60 -0.60 -8.09
CA TRP A 96 -0.33 -1.05 -8.67
C TRP A 96 -0.42 -2.51 -9.11
N GLU A 97 -0.42 -2.74 -10.42
CA GLU A 97 -0.84 -4.02 -11.00
C GLU A 97 0.35 -4.78 -11.62
N PRO A 98 0.78 -5.93 -11.06
CA PRO A 98 1.90 -6.71 -11.56
C PRO A 98 1.51 -7.57 -12.77
N TRP A 99 1.25 -6.92 -13.91
CA TRP A 99 0.97 -7.60 -15.17
C TRP A 99 1.34 -6.75 -16.37
N ASN A 100 1.43 -7.41 -17.51
CA ASN A 100 1.33 -6.84 -18.83
C ASN A 100 -0.11 -6.99 -19.34
N THR A 101 -0.79 -5.85 -19.54
CA THR A 101 -2.18 -5.77 -20.00
C THR A 101 -2.38 -6.28 -21.42
N ALA A 102 -1.30 -6.42 -22.20
CA ALA A 102 -1.34 -6.96 -23.56
C ALA A 102 -1.31 -8.50 -23.61
N LEU A 103 -1.11 -9.16 -22.48
CA LEU A 103 -0.97 -10.61 -22.38
C LEU A 103 -2.10 -11.22 -21.54
N GLY A 104 -2.42 -12.48 -21.82
CA GLY A 104 -3.33 -13.26 -20.99
C GLY A 104 -2.75 -13.51 -19.58
N PRO A 105 -3.59 -13.83 -18.57
CA PRO A 105 -3.12 -14.13 -17.21
C PRO A 105 -2.15 -15.31 -17.10
N ASN A 106 -2.26 -16.30 -17.99
CA ASN A 106 -1.43 -17.51 -17.99
C ASN A 106 -0.40 -17.52 -19.13
N ASP A 107 -0.16 -16.38 -19.77
CA ASP A 107 0.81 -16.28 -20.87
C ASP A 107 2.24 -16.51 -20.34
N PRO A 108 3.10 -17.28 -21.03
CA PRO A 108 4.47 -17.52 -20.57
C PRO A 108 5.30 -16.23 -20.42
N GLY A 109 5.03 -15.19 -21.20
CA GLY A 109 5.69 -13.88 -21.11
C GLY A 109 5.07 -12.92 -20.09
N GLN A 110 4.07 -13.38 -19.31
CA GLN A 110 3.43 -12.60 -18.27
C GLN A 110 4.36 -12.39 -17.06
N ILE A 111 4.05 -11.39 -16.25
CA ILE A 111 4.64 -11.20 -14.92
C ILE A 111 4.00 -12.23 -13.99
N HIS A 112 4.70 -13.33 -13.73
CA HIS A 112 4.19 -14.39 -12.84
C HIS A 112 4.42 -14.04 -11.38
N LEU A 113 3.48 -14.42 -10.51
CA LEU A 113 3.62 -14.20 -9.07
C LEU A 113 4.84 -14.91 -8.49
N THR A 114 5.20 -16.07 -9.02
CA THR A 114 6.42 -16.81 -8.65
C THR A 114 7.67 -15.98 -8.92
N ASP A 115 7.75 -15.28 -10.05
CA ASP A 115 8.90 -14.43 -10.37
C ASP A 115 9.03 -13.27 -9.38
N VAL A 116 7.90 -12.78 -8.86
CA VAL A 116 7.87 -11.74 -7.83
C VAL A 116 8.37 -12.31 -6.49
N ILE A 117 7.89 -13.49 -6.09
CA ILE A 117 8.31 -14.18 -4.85
C ILE A 117 9.81 -14.54 -4.89
N ASP A 118 10.30 -14.98 -6.04
CA ASP A 118 11.70 -15.36 -6.26
C ASP A 118 12.64 -14.14 -6.37
N GLY A 119 12.09 -12.92 -6.32
CA GLY A 119 12.85 -11.67 -6.29
C GLY A 119 13.30 -11.15 -7.67
N THR A 120 12.84 -11.75 -8.77
CA THR A 120 13.15 -11.31 -10.14
C THR A 120 12.78 -9.83 -10.36
N TRP A 121 11.73 -9.36 -9.67
CA TRP A 121 11.22 -8.00 -9.79
C TRP A 121 11.68 -7.04 -8.69
N ASP A 122 12.54 -7.47 -7.75
CA ASP A 122 12.96 -6.66 -6.59
C ASP A 122 13.60 -5.32 -6.98
N ARG A 123 14.36 -5.30 -8.08
CA ARG A 123 14.97 -4.06 -8.57
C ARG A 123 13.90 -3.04 -8.97
N TYR A 124 12.86 -3.48 -9.67
CA TYR A 124 11.74 -2.62 -10.06
C TYR A 124 10.94 -2.18 -8.84
N ILE A 125 10.65 -3.10 -7.91
CA ILE A 125 9.92 -2.81 -6.67
C ILE A 125 10.67 -1.76 -5.84
N ARG A 126 11.99 -1.89 -5.68
CA ARG A 126 12.81 -0.93 -4.95
C ARG A 126 12.81 0.44 -5.61
N ALA A 127 12.98 0.51 -6.92
CA ALA A 127 12.92 1.77 -7.66
C ALA A 127 11.56 2.46 -7.49
N ARG A 128 10.45 1.70 -7.55
CA ARG A 128 9.11 2.24 -7.32
C ARG A 128 8.91 2.69 -5.86
N ALA A 129 9.47 1.98 -4.88
CA ALA A 129 9.45 2.39 -3.49
C ALA A 129 10.23 3.69 -3.25
N GLU A 130 11.34 3.91 -3.95
CA GLU A 130 12.09 5.18 -3.92
C GLU A 130 11.24 6.33 -4.49
N GLU A 131 10.49 6.12 -5.57
CA GLU A 131 9.54 7.10 -6.11
C GLU A 131 8.42 7.44 -5.11
N PHE A 132 7.87 6.42 -4.44
CA PHE A 132 6.88 6.61 -3.37
C PHE A 132 7.44 7.42 -2.20
N ALA A 133 8.66 7.12 -1.74
CA ALA A 133 9.33 7.85 -0.68
C ALA A 133 9.61 9.30 -1.08
N ALA A 134 9.93 9.56 -2.35
CA ALA A 134 10.17 10.91 -2.87
C ALA A 134 8.94 11.82 -2.81
N VAL A 135 7.72 11.27 -2.71
CA VAL A 135 6.49 12.07 -2.52
C VAL A 135 6.55 12.87 -1.21
N ARG A 136 7.14 12.29 -0.16
CA ARG A 136 7.24 12.84 1.22
C ARG A 136 5.89 13.18 1.86
N LEU A 137 4.82 12.52 1.40
CA LEU A 137 3.44 12.66 1.87
C LEU A 137 2.78 11.27 1.85
N PRO A 138 1.71 11.04 2.63
CA PRO A 138 0.99 9.78 2.59
C PRO A 138 0.40 9.50 1.21
N ILE A 139 0.53 8.25 0.77
CA ILE A 139 -0.12 7.69 -0.40
C ILE A 139 -0.77 6.36 0.00
N LEU A 140 -1.91 6.04 -0.60
CA LEU A 140 -2.51 4.72 -0.48
C LEU A 140 -2.05 3.89 -1.67
N VAL A 141 -1.29 2.82 -1.43
CA VAL A 141 -0.89 1.86 -2.47
C VAL A 141 -1.75 0.61 -2.35
N ARG A 142 -2.44 0.27 -3.42
CA ARG A 142 -3.30 -0.92 -3.53
C ARG A 142 -2.69 -1.86 -4.57
N TRP A 143 -1.81 -2.74 -4.12
CA TRP A 143 -1.12 -3.71 -4.96
C TRP A 143 -1.96 -4.98 -5.13
N GLY A 144 -1.90 -5.60 -6.32
CA GLY A 144 -2.41 -6.97 -6.55
C GLY A 144 -3.87 -7.19 -6.11
N HIS A 145 -4.77 -6.28 -6.49
CA HIS A 145 -6.16 -6.33 -6.05
C HIS A 145 -6.94 -7.50 -6.64
N GLU A 146 -8.07 -7.86 -6.02
CA GLU A 146 -8.98 -8.90 -6.54
C GLU A 146 -8.31 -10.26 -6.75
N PHE A 147 -7.33 -10.58 -5.91
CA PHE A 147 -6.59 -11.85 -5.98
C PHE A 147 -7.47 -13.09 -5.80
N ASN A 148 -8.72 -12.95 -5.35
CA ASN A 148 -9.68 -14.05 -5.26
C ASN A 148 -10.30 -14.43 -6.62
N GLY A 149 -10.02 -13.68 -7.70
CA GLY A 149 -10.50 -13.95 -9.05
C GLY A 149 -9.55 -14.80 -9.92
N SER A 150 -9.97 -15.01 -11.16
CA SER A 150 -9.19 -15.71 -12.22
C SER A 150 -8.77 -14.81 -13.38
N TRP A 151 -9.12 -13.52 -13.33
CA TRP A 151 -8.87 -12.57 -14.43
C TRP A 151 -7.51 -11.88 -14.38
N TYR A 152 -6.74 -12.04 -13.28
CA TYR A 152 -5.40 -11.45 -13.13
C TYR A 152 -4.33 -12.52 -12.88
N PRO A 153 -3.08 -12.30 -13.35
CA PRO A 153 -2.00 -13.28 -13.19
C PRO A 153 -1.60 -13.51 -11.73
N TRP A 154 -1.84 -12.54 -10.84
CA TRP A 154 -1.65 -12.70 -9.38
C TRP A 154 -2.85 -13.33 -8.66
N GLY A 155 -3.92 -13.68 -9.39
CA GLY A 155 -5.11 -14.31 -8.82
C GLY A 155 -4.85 -15.73 -8.33
N ILE A 156 -5.43 -16.13 -7.19
CA ILE A 156 -5.28 -17.46 -6.58
C ILE A 156 -5.56 -18.57 -7.59
N ALA A 157 -6.62 -18.42 -8.41
CA ALA A 157 -7.00 -19.41 -9.41
C ALA A 157 -5.92 -19.66 -10.48
N ASN A 158 -5.06 -18.67 -10.75
CA ASN A 158 -3.96 -18.77 -11.71
C ASN A 158 -2.62 -19.15 -11.05
N ASN A 159 -2.60 -19.33 -9.72
CA ASN A 159 -1.41 -19.65 -8.92
C ASN A 159 -1.61 -20.93 -8.12
N ASN A 160 -1.91 -22.03 -8.81
CA ASN A 160 -2.13 -23.37 -8.23
C ASN A 160 -3.22 -23.45 -7.13
N ALA A 161 -4.12 -22.47 -7.08
CA ALA A 161 -5.06 -22.30 -5.97
C ALA A 161 -4.40 -22.20 -4.58
N ASP A 162 -3.17 -21.70 -4.53
CA ASP A 162 -2.39 -21.57 -3.29
C ASP A 162 -2.50 -20.15 -2.68
N PRO A 163 -3.23 -19.98 -1.57
CA PRO A 163 -3.32 -18.70 -0.88
C PRO A 163 -2.00 -18.27 -0.21
N VAL A 164 -1.07 -19.20 0.05
CA VAL A 164 0.25 -18.88 0.63
C VAL A 164 1.11 -18.14 -0.39
N ALA A 165 1.12 -18.56 -1.65
CA ALA A 165 1.81 -17.86 -2.72
C ALA A 165 1.32 -16.41 -2.87
N VAL A 166 0.00 -16.19 -2.87
CA VAL A 166 -0.59 -14.83 -2.97
C VAL A 166 -0.18 -13.95 -1.79
N ARG A 167 -0.12 -14.51 -0.58
CA ARG A 167 0.38 -13.78 0.60
C ARG A 167 1.87 -13.45 0.48
N ALA A 168 2.68 -14.39 -0.04
CA ALA A 168 4.13 -14.22 -0.16
C ALA A 168 4.52 -13.18 -1.21
N GLY A 169 3.71 -13.01 -2.26
CA GLY A 169 3.98 -12.04 -3.33
C GLY A 169 3.70 -10.59 -2.97
N VAL A 170 3.04 -10.30 -1.83
CA VAL A 170 2.77 -8.92 -1.39
C VAL A 170 4.11 -8.22 -1.11
N PRO A 171 4.47 -7.16 -1.84
CA PRO A 171 5.74 -6.47 -1.65
C PRO A 171 5.83 -5.90 -0.23
N ALA A 172 6.90 -6.23 0.48
CA ALA A 172 7.19 -5.59 1.76
C ALA A 172 7.63 -4.14 1.53
N CYS A 173 7.11 -3.22 2.34
CA CYS A 173 7.68 -1.88 2.43
C CYS A 173 9.01 -2.01 3.20
N PRO A 174 10.15 -1.58 2.62
CA PRO A 174 11.44 -1.62 3.31
C PRO A 174 11.50 -0.69 4.53
#